data_AF-A0A961GWZ8-F1
#
_entry.id   AF-A0A961GWZ8-F1
#
_cell.length_a   1.000
_cell.length_b   1.000
_cell.length_c   1.000
_cell.angle_alpha   90.00
_cell.angle_beta   90.00
_cell.angle_gamma   90.00
#
_symmetry.space_group_name_H-M   'P 1'
#
loop_
_entity.id
_entity.type
_entity.pdbx_description
1 polymer ?
#
loop_
_entity_poly.entity_id
_entity_poly.type
_entity_poly.pdbx_seq_one_letter_code
_entity_poly.pdbx_strand_id
1 'polypeptide(L)'
;GVMSYEAQIAGVGDAPTGKPAEAALMRAVQRMSGAELAERRAAAISAVRAIAPLEFVNGGGTGSIERTVAEAAVTEVAAGSGLFGPHLFDNYRSFTPAPAVAFALDVVRRPNAETATLLGGGWIASGPAGTDRLPRPVWPAGLRYAPREAAGEVQTPLIGEAARDLAVGDRVWFRHTKSGEPMEHANALVPVRDAVAGDPLPTYRGEGKCFL
;
A
#
# COMPACT_ATOMS: atom_id res chain seq x y z
N GLY A 1 15.87 -19.71 12.79
CA GLY A 1 15.74 -19.50 11.34
C GLY A 1 16.52 -18.27 10.90
N VAL A 2 16.49 -17.97 9.60
CA VAL A 2 17.03 -16.73 9.00
C VAL A 2 15.89 -16.00 8.31
N MET A 3 15.86 -14.66 8.39
CA MET A 3 14.90 -13.82 7.66
C MET A 3 15.62 -12.85 6.74
N SER A 4 15.02 -12.57 5.59
CA SER A 4 15.57 -11.68 4.58
C SER A 4 14.45 -10.96 3.86
N TYR A 5 14.68 -9.71 3.44
CA TYR A 5 13.67 -8.91 2.75
C TYR A 5 14.29 -8.07 1.63
N GLU A 6 13.79 -8.27 0.42
CA GLU A 6 14.22 -7.60 -0.81
C GLU A 6 13.35 -6.38 -1.16
N ALA A 7 13.48 -5.30 -0.38
CA ALA A 7 12.67 -4.08 -0.51
C ALA A 7 12.68 -3.46 -1.92
N GLN A 8 13.81 -3.55 -2.63
CA GLN A 8 14.00 -3.00 -3.98
C GLN A 8 13.19 -3.73 -5.07
N ILE A 9 12.64 -4.91 -4.76
CA ILE A 9 11.71 -5.64 -5.63
C ILE A 9 10.31 -5.58 -5.01
N ALA A 10 10.19 -5.94 -3.73
CA ALA A 10 8.90 -6.09 -3.06
C ALA A 10 8.14 -4.77 -2.84
N GLY A 11 8.83 -3.63 -2.81
CA GLY A 11 8.25 -2.30 -2.56
C GLY A 11 8.27 -1.32 -3.75
N VAL A 12 8.76 -1.74 -4.92
CA VAL A 12 8.88 -0.89 -6.12
C VAL A 12 8.14 -1.55 -7.29
N GLY A 13 7.14 -0.87 -7.85
CA GLY A 13 6.40 -1.35 -9.03
C GLY A 13 7.22 -1.29 -10.33
N ASP A 14 6.95 -2.22 -11.25
CA ASP A 14 7.67 -2.38 -12.52
C ASP A 14 6.88 -1.88 -13.75
N ALA A 15 5.70 -1.32 -13.53
CA ALA A 15 4.83 -0.68 -14.51
C ALA A 15 4.15 0.60 -13.98
N PRO A 16 4.93 1.63 -13.57
CA PRO A 16 4.37 2.93 -13.22
C PRO A 16 3.53 3.50 -14.36
N THR A 17 2.29 3.90 -14.04
CA THR A 17 1.34 4.45 -15.02
C THR A 17 1.93 5.71 -15.70
N GLY A 18 1.88 5.76 -17.03
CA GLY A 18 2.34 6.90 -17.82
C GLY A 18 3.87 7.04 -17.96
N LYS A 19 4.66 6.09 -17.44
CA LYS A 19 6.14 6.17 -17.44
C LYS A 19 6.82 4.94 -18.06
N PRO A 20 6.74 4.73 -19.38
CA PRO A 20 7.22 3.51 -20.03
C PRO A 20 8.75 3.29 -19.93
N ALA A 21 9.53 4.37 -19.98
CA ALA A 21 10.99 4.29 -19.84
C ALA A 21 11.41 3.90 -18.42
N GLU A 22 10.79 4.50 -17.39
CA GLU A 22 11.00 4.14 -15.98
C GLU A 22 10.61 2.69 -15.75
N ALA A 23 9.48 2.25 -16.31
CA ALA A 23 9.05 0.87 -16.25
C ALA A 23 10.08 -0.10 -16.87
N ALA A 24 10.66 0.24 -18.02
CA ALA A 24 11.70 -0.59 -18.66
C ALA A 24 12.96 -0.69 -17.80
N LEU A 25 13.40 0.43 -17.22
CA LEU A 25 14.53 0.49 -16.31
C LEU A 25 14.28 -0.36 -15.05
N MET A 26 13.13 -0.19 -14.38
CA MET A 26 12.78 -0.94 -13.17
C MET A 26 12.72 -2.44 -13.44
N ARG A 27 12.19 -2.87 -14.59
CA ARG A 27 12.20 -4.29 -14.98
C ARG A 27 13.60 -4.85 -15.15
N ALA A 28 14.51 -4.09 -15.76
CA ALA A 28 15.91 -4.51 -15.90
C ALA A 28 16.59 -4.63 -14.53
N VAL A 29 16.45 -3.59 -13.70
CA VAL A 29 16.99 -3.56 -12.32
C VAL A 29 16.46 -4.74 -11.51
N GLN A 30 15.14 -4.93 -11.46
CA GLN A 30 14.55 -6.02 -10.70
C GLN A 30 14.99 -7.39 -11.21
N ARG A 31 15.16 -7.59 -12.52
CA ARG A 31 15.64 -8.88 -13.08
C ARG A 31 17.07 -9.16 -12.61
N MET A 32 17.95 -8.16 -12.71
CA MET A 32 19.35 -8.29 -12.28
C MET A 32 19.43 -8.51 -10.77
N SER A 33 18.71 -7.71 -9.98
CA SER A 33 18.64 -7.87 -8.53
C SER A 33 18.08 -9.23 -8.13
N GLY A 34 17.07 -9.75 -8.82
CA GLY A 34 16.52 -11.08 -8.53
C GLY A 34 17.53 -12.20 -8.74
N ALA A 35 18.28 -12.17 -9.85
CA ALA A 35 19.32 -13.16 -10.12
C ALA A 35 20.46 -13.08 -9.09
N GLU A 36 20.96 -11.87 -8.81
CA GLU A 36 22.01 -11.65 -7.81
C GLU A 36 21.57 -12.08 -6.40
N LEU A 37 20.33 -11.75 -6.00
CA LEU A 37 19.80 -12.11 -4.69
C LEU A 37 19.71 -13.62 -4.50
N ALA A 38 19.27 -14.37 -5.51
CA ALA A 38 19.17 -15.83 -5.42
C ALA A 38 20.54 -16.46 -5.12
N GLU A 39 21.59 -16.03 -5.82
CA GLU A 39 22.95 -16.52 -5.58
C GLU A 39 23.48 -16.10 -4.20
N ARG A 40 23.34 -14.82 -3.84
CA ARG A 40 23.83 -14.29 -2.56
C ARG A 40 23.10 -14.89 -1.37
N ARG A 41 21.78 -15.07 -1.47
CA ARG A 41 20.98 -15.68 -0.41
C ARG A 41 21.38 -17.13 -0.23
N ALA A 42 21.53 -17.91 -1.32
CA ALA A 42 22.01 -19.28 -1.23
C ALA A 42 23.39 -19.38 -0.55
N ALA A 43 24.34 -18.51 -0.92
CA ALA A 43 25.66 -18.47 -0.30
C ALA A 43 25.58 -18.11 1.21
N ALA A 44 24.81 -17.08 1.57
CA ALA A 44 24.63 -16.67 2.96
C ALA A 44 23.98 -17.78 3.81
N ILE A 45 22.94 -18.42 3.29
CA ILE A 45 22.25 -19.53 3.97
C ILE A 45 23.17 -20.74 4.12
N SER A 46 23.96 -21.07 3.09
CA SER A 46 24.96 -22.14 3.18
C SER A 46 26.00 -21.86 4.27
N ALA A 47 26.49 -20.62 4.37
CA ALA A 47 27.45 -20.23 5.40
C ALA A 47 26.87 -20.34 6.81
N VAL A 48 25.62 -19.92 7.01
CA VAL A 48 24.92 -20.06 8.30
C VAL A 48 24.70 -21.54 8.64
N ARG A 49 24.31 -22.37 7.65
CA ARG A 49 24.10 -23.82 7.84
C ARG A 49 25.35 -24.58 8.23
N ALA A 50 26.53 -24.09 7.84
CA ALA A 50 27.81 -24.67 8.27
C ALA A 50 28.06 -24.50 9.77
N ILE A 51 27.41 -23.52 10.42
CA ILE A 51 27.55 -23.23 11.85
C ILE A 51 26.43 -23.88 12.65
N ALA A 52 25.19 -23.85 12.15
CA ALA A 52 24.03 -24.42 12.84
C ALA A 52 22.94 -24.85 11.85
N PRO A 53 22.18 -25.93 12.13
CA PRO A 53 21.01 -26.29 11.32
C PRO A 53 19.95 -25.18 11.37
N LEU A 54 19.29 -24.96 10.23
CA LEU A 54 18.22 -23.97 10.11
C LEU A 54 16.87 -24.67 9.95
N GLU A 55 15.96 -24.39 10.87
CA GLU A 55 14.56 -24.85 10.81
C GLU A 55 13.78 -24.19 9.67
N PHE A 56 13.99 -22.88 9.48
CA PHE A 56 13.35 -22.11 8.41
C PHE A 56 14.28 -21.02 7.86
N VAL A 57 14.05 -20.70 6.60
CA VAL A 57 14.61 -19.56 5.88
C VAL A 57 13.46 -18.79 5.26
N ASN A 58 13.17 -17.63 5.84
CA ASN A 58 12.12 -16.72 5.38
C ASN A 58 12.69 -15.69 4.41
N GLY A 59 11.95 -15.41 3.35
CA GLY A 59 12.27 -14.39 2.36
C GLY A 59 11.05 -13.69 1.79
N GLY A 60 11.29 -12.67 0.98
CA GLY A 60 10.27 -12.11 0.11
C GLY A 60 9.28 -11.16 0.76
N GLY A 61 8.41 -10.66 -0.10
CA GLY A 61 7.26 -9.82 0.22
C GLY A 61 6.18 -10.05 -0.82
N THR A 62 4.99 -9.47 -0.65
CA THR A 62 3.90 -9.56 -1.63
C THR A 62 4.36 -9.30 -3.07
N GLY A 63 5.22 -8.28 -3.27
CA GLY A 63 5.72 -7.91 -4.59
C GLY A 63 6.78 -8.83 -5.21
N SER A 64 7.29 -9.81 -4.46
CA SER A 64 8.36 -10.71 -4.91
C SER A 64 8.04 -12.19 -4.78
N ILE A 65 6.85 -12.57 -4.26
CA ILE A 65 6.47 -13.96 -3.92
C ILE A 65 6.92 -14.95 -4.99
N GLU A 66 6.50 -14.77 -6.25
CA GLU A 66 6.79 -15.71 -7.35
C GLU A 66 8.29 -15.97 -7.57
N ARG A 67 9.13 -14.96 -7.32
CA ARG A 67 10.59 -15.09 -7.47
C ARG A 67 11.20 -15.75 -6.25
N THR A 68 10.78 -15.31 -5.07
CA THR A 68 11.32 -15.81 -3.80
C THR A 68 10.98 -17.29 -3.61
N VAL A 69 9.77 -17.74 -3.97
CA VAL A 69 9.40 -19.17 -3.87
C VAL A 69 10.18 -20.08 -4.82
N ALA A 70 10.78 -19.54 -5.87
CA ALA A 70 11.61 -20.31 -6.80
C ALA A 70 13.04 -20.53 -6.26
N GLU A 71 13.44 -19.85 -5.20
CA GLU A 71 14.77 -19.99 -4.61
C GLU A 71 14.83 -21.23 -3.70
N ALA A 72 15.68 -22.21 -4.04
CA ALA A 72 15.83 -23.45 -3.27
C ALA A 72 16.30 -23.24 -1.81
N ALA A 73 16.90 -22.09 -1.50
CA ALA A 73 17.35 -21.75 -0.15
C ALA A 73 16.20 -21.32 0.77
N VAL A 74 15.05 -20.92 0.21
CA VAL A 74 13.90 -20.36 0.93
C VAL A 74 12.92 -21.47 1.29
N THR A 75 12.47 -21.51 2.54
CA THR A 75 11.48 -22.48 3.02
C THR A 75 10.13 -21.82 3.33
N GLU A 76 10.11 -20.50 3.47
CA GLU A 76 8.93 -19.72 3.85
C GLU A 76 8.96 -18.35 3.16
N VAL A 77 7.79 -17.85 2.75
CA VAL A 77 7.65 -16.50 2.18
C VAL A 77 6.71 -15.67 3.04
N ALA A 78 7.10 -14.42 3.30
CA ALA A 78 6.24 -13.44 3.96
C ALA A 78 5.40 -12.67 2.94
N ALA A 79 4.08 -12.69 3.10
CA ALA A 79 3.15 -11.86 2.34
C ALA A 79 2.07 -11.32 3.27
N GLY A 80 1.72 -10.04 3.12
CA GLY A 80 0.74 -9.41 4.00
C GLY A 80 0.00 -8.26 3.32
N SER A 81 0.73 -7.29 2.78
CA SER A 81 0.14 -6.14 2.09
C SER A 81 -0.77 -6.51 0.90
N GLY A 82 -0.58 -7.69 0.30
CA GLY A 82 -1.45 -8.20 -0.77
C GLY A 82 -2.88 -8.47 -0.31
N LEU A 83 -3.09 -8.74 0.97
CA LEU A 83 -4.42 -8.96 1.55
C LEU A 83 -5.27 -7.68 1.54
N PHE A 84 -4.65 -6.50 1.57
CA PHE A 84 -5.35 -5.22 1.61
C PHE A 84 -5.43 -4.51 0.24
N GLY A 85 -4.50 -4.80 -0.68
CA GLY A 85 -4.53 -4.28 -2.05
C GLY A 85 -4.38 -2.75 -2.17
N PRO A 86 -3.28 -2.16 -1.66
CA PRO A 86 -3.03 -0.72 -1.71
C PRO A 86 -2.81 -0.25 -3.16
N HIS A 87 -3.04 1.03 -3.46
CA HIS A 87 -2.92 1.53 -4.84
C HIS A 87 -1.49 1.55 -5.38
N LEU A 88 -0.47 1.45 -4.52
CA LEU A 88 0.91 1.23 -4.96
C LEU A 88 1.07 -0.05 -5.80
N PHE A 89 0.27 -1.09 -5.52
CA PHE A 89 0.28 -2.34 -6.28
C PHE A 89 -0.35 -2.24 -7.67
N ASP A 90 -1.03 -1.15 -7.99
CA ASP A 90 -1.50 -0.88 -9.35
C ASP A 90 -0.32 -0.72 -10.34
N ASN A 91 0.90 -0.49 -9.83
CA ASN A 91 2.11 -0.33 -10.63
C ASN A 91 2.91 -1.65 -10.80
N TYR A 92 2.33 -2.80 -10.44
CA TYR A 92 2.95 -4.11 -10.63
C TYR A 92 2.31 -4.86 -11.80
N ARG A 93 3.12 -5.66 -12.51
CA ARG A 93 2.64 -6.54 -13.59
C ARG A 93 2.40 -7.98 -13.18
N SER A 94 3.13 -8.47 -12.18
CA SER A 94 3.12 -9.89 -11.80
C SER A 94 1.85 -10.28 -11.05
N PHE A 95 1.14 -9.34 -10.44
CA PHE A 95 -0.09 -9.61 -9.71
C PHE A 95 -1.00 -8.37 -9.70
N THR A 96 -2.28 -8.60 -9.43
CA THR A 96 -3.30 -7.53 -9.34
C THR A 96 -4.26 -7.86 -8.20
N PRO A 97 -3.94 -7.48 -6.96
CA PRO A 97 -4.78 -7.80 -5.82
C PRO A 97 -6.05 -6.95 -5.88
N ALA A 98 -7.19 -7.54 -5.53
CA ALA A 98 -8.41 -6.77 -5.34
C ALA A 98 -8.23 -5.77 -4.19
N PRO A 99 -8.59 -4.49 -4.35
CA PRO A 99 -8.59 -3.53 -3.24
C PRO A 99 -9.58 -4.00 -2.16
N ALA A 100 -9.07 -4.34 -0.98
CA ALA A 100 -9.88 -4.91 0.10
C ALA A 100 -10.02 -3.99 1.32
N VAL A 101 -9.16 -2.97 1.42
CA VAL A 101 -9.24 -1.94 2.46
C VAL A 101 -9.35 -0.57 1.81
N ALA A 102 -10.28 0.23 2.33
CA ALA A 102 -10.48 1.63 2.01
C ALA A 102 -10.81 2.38 3.29
N PHE A 103 -10.68 3.71 3.24
CA PHE A 103 -11.16 4.58 4.31
C PHE A 103 -12.03 5.67 3.70
N ALA A 104 -12.99 6.18 4.48
CA ALA A 104 -13.86 7.27 4.06
C ALA A 104 -13.59 8.50 4.93
N LEU A 105 -13.68 9.67 4.32
CA LEU A 105 -13.65 10.95 5.01
C LEU A 105 -14.94 11.69 4.72
N ASP A 106 -15.47 12.36 5.74
CA ASP A 106 -16.68 13.14 5.62
C ASP A 106 -16.37 14.52 5.00
N VAL A 107 -17.25 14.98 4.12
CA VAL A 107 -17.29 16.35 3.63
C VAL A 107 -17.75 17.25 4.76
N VAL A 108 -16.91 18.19 5.19
CA VAL A 108 -17.20 19.12 6.29
C VAL A 108 -17.43 20.56 5.86
N ARG A 109 -17.05 20.91 4.62
CA ARG A 109 -17.25 22.26 4.08
C ARG A 109 -17.34 22.25 2.56
N ARG A 110 -18.17 23.14 2.02
CA ARG A 110 -18.20 23.48 0.58
C ARG A 110 -17.98 24.98 0.39
N PRO A 111 -16.74 25.42 0.14
CA PRO A 111 -16.45 26.85 0.00
C PRO A 111 -17.02 27.45 -1.31
N ASN A 112 -17.30 26.63 -2.32
CA ASN A 112 -17.96 27.01 -3.56
C ASN A 112 -18.60 25.76 -4.21
N ALA A 113 -19.29 25.95 -5.34
CA ALA A 113 -19.98 24.87 -6.04
C ALA A 113 -19.03 23.77 -6.58
N GLU A 114 -17.73 24.02 -6.72
CA GLU A 114 -16.79 23.12 -7.40
C GLU A 114 -15.81 22.44 -6.44
N THR A 115 -15.94 22.70 -5.13
CA THR A 115 -15.00 22.23 -4.12
C THR A 115 -15.74 21.58 -2.95
N ALA A 116 -15.29 20.38 -2.58
CA ALA A 116 -15.69 19.69 -1.35
C ALA A 116 -14.45 19.55 -0.46
N THR A 117 -14.51 20.05 0.77
CA THR A 117 -13.43 19.95 1.74
C THR A 117 -13.76 18.86 2.75
N LEU A 118 -12.86 17.88 2.85
CA LEU A 118 -12.99 16.73 3.75
C LEU A 118 -12.30 16.99 5.09
N LEU A 119 -12.75 16.27 6.12
CA LEU A 119 -12.11 16.27 7.44
C LEU A 119 -10.82 15.43 7.42
N GLY A 120 -9.68 16.08 7.58
CA GLY A 120 -8.36 15.44 7.58
C GLY A 120 -8.05 14.74 6.27
N GLY A 121 -7.46 13.55 6.34
CA GLY A 121 -7.11 12.73 5.19
C GLY A 121 -5.63 12.65 4.84
N GLY A 122 -4.78 13.38 5.57
CA GLY A 122 -3.32 13.36 5.48
C GLY A 122 -2.64 12.04 5.87
N TRP A 123 -3.25 10.90 5.53
CA TRP A 123 -2.70 9.55 5.67
C TRP A 123 -1.68 9.31 4.55
N ILE A 124 -0.67 10.18 4.50
CA ILE A 124 0.41 10.16 3.51
C ILE A 124 1.33 9.01 3.85
N ALA A 125 1.58 8.14 2.88
CA ALA A 125 2.41 6.97 3.14
C ALA A 125 3.88 7.31 3.33
N SER A 126 4.56 6.50 4.14
CA SER A 126 6.01 6.58 4.36
C SER A 126 6.84 6.55 3.06
N GLY A 127 7.99 7.22 3.06
CA GLY A 127 8.95 7.27 1.95
C GLY A 127 9.31 8.69 1.55
N PRO A 128 10.04 8.88 0.45
CA PRO A 128 10.32 10.20 -0.10
C PRO A 128 9.02 10.96 -0.33
N ALA A 129 8.97 12.22 0.11
CA ALA A 129 7.83 13.08 -0.11
C ALA A 129 7.52 13.20 -1.60
N GLY A 130 6.26 12.96 -1.97
CA GLY A 130 5.86 12.90 -3.36
C GLY A 130 4.37 12.63 -3.53
N THR A 131 3.85 12.94 -4.70
CA THR A 131 2.44 12.70 -5.05
C THR A 131 2.08 11.22 -5.06
N ASP A 132 3.07 10.34 -5.28
CA ASP A 132 2.96 8.88 -5.19
C ASP A 132 2.75 8.37 -3.75
N ARG A 133 2.89 9.24 -2.74
CA ARG A 133 2.61 8.92 -1.33
C ARG A 133 1.20 9.22 -0.90
N LEU A 134 0.49 10.07 -1.63
CA LEU A 134 -0.86 10.51 -1.27
C LEU A 134 -1.85 9.34 -1.36
N PRO A 135 -2.82 9.24 -0.43
CA PRO A 135 -3.96 8.35 -0.63
C PRO A 135 -4.72 8.78 -1.89
N ARG A 136 -5.51 7.88 -2.48
CA ARG A 136 -6.19 8.15 -3.76
C ARG A 136 -7.70 8.22 -3.54
N PRO A 137 -8.37 9.36 -3.80
CA PRO A 137 -9.83 9.38 -3.82
C PRO A 137 -10.32 8.51 -4.97
N VAL A 138 -11.26 7.60 -4.68
CA VAL A 138 -11.76 6.62 -5.65
C VAL A 138 -13.28 6.67 -5.83
N TRP A 139 -14.01 7.16 -4.83
CA TRP A 139 -15.45 7.32 -4.94
C TRP A 139 -15.95 8.52 -4.12
N PRO A 140 -16.86 9.36 -4.65
CA PRO A 140 -17.33 9.35 -6.04
C PRO A 140 -16.18 9.56 -7.04
N ALA A 141 -16.32 8.99 -8.24
CA ALA A 141 -15.28 9.08 -9.27
C ALA A 141 -15.14 10.52 -9.80
N GLY A 142 -13.97 10.86 -10.34
CA GLY A 142 -13.71 12.18 -10.95
C GLY A 142 -13.25 13.27 -9.97
N LEU A 143 -13.11 12.95 -8.68
CA LEU A 143 -12.48 13.82 -7.70
C LEU A 143 -10.96 13.81 -7.82
N ARG A 144 -10.34 14.97 -7.61
CA ARG A 144 -8.89 15.15 -7.52
C ARG A 144 -8.54 16.18 -6.47
N TYR A 145 -7.33 16.13 -5.95
CA TYR A 145 -6.84 17.12 -5.00
C TYR A 145 -6.82 18.53 -5.58
N ALA A 146 -7.13 19.52 -4.74
CA ALA A 146 -6.81 20.90 -5.05
C ALA A 146 -5.27 21.05 -5.21
N PRO A 147 -4.76 21.77 -6.23
CA PRO A 147 -3.34 21.75 -6.60
C PRO A 147 -2.35 22.24 -5.53
N ARG A 148 -2.81 23.01 -4.54
CA ARG A 148 -1.95 23.67 -3.54
C ARG A 148 -2.00 23.04 -2.15
N GLU A 149 -2.82 22.02 -1.93
CA GLU A 149 -3.12 21.50 -0.59
C GLU A 149 -2.90 19.98 -0.48
N ALA A 150 -3.32 19.20 -1.49
CA ALA A 150 -3.26 17.74 -1.44
C ALA A 150 -4.02 17.13 -0.24
N ALA A 151 -3.56 15.98 0.27
CA ALA A 151 -4.14 15.32 1.44
C ALA A 151 -3.58 15.97 2.73
N GLY A 152 -4.39 16.80 3.40
CA GLY A 152 -3.97 17.52 4.59
C GLY A 152 -4.35 16.83 5.88
N GLU A 153 -3.55 17.02 6.93
CA GLU A 153 -3.82 16.47 8.27
C GLU A 153 -5.16 16.98 8.83
N VAL A 154 -5.45 18.27 8.65
CA VAL A 154 -6.65 18.91 9.17
C VAL A 154 -7.79 18.89 8.17
N GLN A 155 -7.50 19.14 6.89
CA GLN A 155 -8.49 19.21 5.82
C GLN A 155 -7.91 18.76 4.48
N THR A 156 -8.75 18.13 3.66
CA THR A 156 -8.40 17.73 2.29
C THR A 156 -9.43 18.30 1.30
N PRO A 157 -9.09 19.39 0.60
CA PRO A 157 -9.96 19.95 -0.44
C PRO A 157 -9.84 19.17 -1.75
N LEU A 158 -10.98 18.72 -2.24
CA LEU A 158 -11.14 18.05 -3.53
C LEU A 158 -11.96 18.90 -4.49
N ILE A 159 -11.58 18.80 -5.76
CA ILE A 159 -12.25 19.43 -6.90
C ILE A 159 -12.61 18.36 -7.94
N GLY A 160 -13.57 18.67 -8.81
CA GLY A 160 -14.03 17.74 -9.85
C GLY A 160 -15.50 17.91 -10.14
N GLU A 161 -16.00 17.27 -11.19
CA GLU A 161 -17.43 17.30 -11.53
C GLU A 161 -18.26 16.76 -10.37
N ALA A 162 -17.86 15.62 -9.81
CA ALA A 162 -18.52 15.02 -8.66
C ALA A 162 -18.50 15.89 -7.38
N ALA A 163 -17.60 16.89 -7.27
CA ALA A 163 -17.62 17.81 -6.14
C ALA A 163 -18.85 18.74 -6.14
N ARG A 164 -19.51 18.90 -7.30
CA ARG A 164 -20.74 19.69 -7.44
C ARG A 164 -21.93 19.04 -6.72
N ASP A 165 -21.96 17.71 -6.73
CA ASP A 165 -23.06 16.91 -6.22
C ASP A 165 -22.90 16.50 -4.75
N LEU A 166 -21.69 16.65 -4.19
CA LEU A 166 -21.45 16.39 -2.76
C LEU A 166 -22.11 17.44 -1.87
N ALA A 167 -22.60 17.00 -0.72
CA ALA A 167 -23.10 17.82 0.39
C ALA A 167 -22.24 17.63 1.65
N VAL A 168 -22.37 18.54 2.62
CA VAL A 168 -21.75 18.34 3.95
C VAL A 168 -22.39 17.11 4.59
N GLY A 169 -21.58 16.21 5.12
CA GLY A 169 -21.98 14.90 5.66
C GLY A 169 -21.85 13.74 4.67
N ASP A 170 -21.67 14.02 3.38
CA ASP A 170 -21.37 12.97 2.40
C ASP A 170 -19.95 12.42 2.60
N ARG A 171 -19.71 11.21 2.09
CA ARG A 171 -18.43 10.52 2.22
C ARG A 171 -17.67 10.44 0.90
N VAL A 172 -16.36 10.65 0.99
CA VAL A 172 -15.43 10.33 -0.09
C VAL A 172 -14.54 9.19 0.36
N TRP A 173 -14.49 8.14 -0.44
CA TRP A 173 -13.70 6.94 -0.20
C TRP A 173 -12.33 7.03 -0.87
N PHE A 174 -11.33 6.55 -0.15
CA PHE A 174 -9.94 6.56 -0.54
C PHE A 174 -9.36 5.15 -0.55
N ARG A 175 -8.47 4.89 -1.50
CA ARG A 175 -7.48 3.83 -1.39
C ARG A 175 -6.23 4.37 -0.71
N HIS A 176 -5.69 3.60 0.22
CA HIS A 176 -4.41 3.84 0.85
C HIS A 176 -3.24 3.48 -0.07
N THR A 177 -2.10 4.14 0.14
CA THR A 177 -0.90 3.94 -0.68
C THR A 177 -0.08 2.73 -0.24
N LYS A 178 0.03 2.46 1.07
CA LYS A 178 0.76 1.32 1.64
C LYS A 178 -0.06 0.66 2.72
N SER A 179 -0.03 -0.67 2.79
CA SER A 179 -0.93 -1.45 3.66
C SER A 179 -0.54 -1.53 5.13
N GLY A 180 0.70 -1.23 5.48
CA GLY A 180 1.15 -1.32 6.87
C GLY A 180 0.68 -0.16 7.75
N GLU A 181 0.16 0.92 7.14
CA GLU A 181 0.00 2.22 7.80
C GLU A 181 -1.45 2.62 8.10
N PRO A 182 -2.53 2.16 7.39
CA PRO A 182 -3.88 2.66 7.67
C PRO A 182 -4.38 2.33 9.08
N MET A 183 -3.90 1.23 9.67
CA MET A 183 -4.25 0.83 11.02
C MET A 183 -3.60 1.71 12.10
N GLU A 184 -2.65 2.58 11.74
CA GLU A 184 -2.16 3.65 12.62
C GLU A 184 -3.18 4.78 12.76
N HIS A 185 -4.21 4.84 11.91
CA HIS A 185 -5.15 5.95 11.92
C HIS A 185 -6.53 5.58 12.46
N ALA A 186 -6.78 4.30 12.72
CA ALA A 186 -8.08 3.81 13.14
C ALA A 186 -7.96 2.75 14.24
N ASN A 187 -8.91 2.75 15.19
CA ASN A 187 -8.99 1.75 16.24
C ASN A 187 -9.66 0.44 15.78
N ALA A 188 -10.41 0.47 14.67
CA ALA A 188 -11.12 -0.70 14.18
C ALA A 188 -11.19 -0.73 12.65
N LEU A 189 -11.29 -1.96 12.13
CA LEU A 189 -11.67 -2.29 10.77
C LEU A 189 -13.11 -2.78 10.77
N VAL A 190 -13.92 -2.28 9.84
CA VAL A 190 -15.30 -2.77 9.68
C VAL A 190 -15.34 -3.67 8.44
N PRO A 191 -15.54 -4.99 8.58
CA PRO A 191 -15.72 -5.86 7.43
C PRO A 191 -17.04 -5.51 6.74
N VAL A 192 -17.02 -5.44 5.40
CA VAL A 192 -18.21 -5.18 4.59
C VAL A 192 -18.41 -6.36 3.64
N ARG A 193 -19.62 -6.92 3.64
CA ARG A 193 -20.02 -8.01 2.75
C ARG A 193 -21.41 -7.72 2.21
N ASP A 194 -21.59 -7.84 0.89
CA ASP A 194 -22.89 -7.62 0.22
C ASP A 194 -23.54 -6.26 0.59
N ALA A 195 -22.70 -5.22 0.68
CA ALA A 195 -23.04 -3.86 1.12
C ALA A 195 -23.56 -3.73 2.57
N VAL A 196 -23.35 -4.76 3.40
CA VAL A 196 -23.68 -4.77 4.83
C VAL A 196 -22.41 -4.71 5.65
N ALA A 197 -22.36 -3.76 6.60
CA ALA A 197 -21.30 -3.68 7.59
C ALA A 197 -21.48 -4.76 8.68
N GLY A 198 -20.43 -5.51 8.97
CA GLY A 198 -20.37 -6.43 10.09
C GLY A 198 -19.85 -5.77 11.36
N ASP A 199 -19.53 -6.60 12.36
CA ASP A 199 -18.99 -6.12 13.64
C ASP A 199 -17.55 -5.57 13.46
N PRO A 200 -17.23 -4.42 14.09
CA PRO A 200 -15.87 -3.87 14.05
C PRO A 200 -14.85 -4.83 14.67
N LEU A 201 -13.75 -5.05 13.96
CA LEU A 201 -12.58 -5.79 14.42
C LEU A 201 -11.52 -4.81 14.92
N PRO A 202 -10.95 -4.99 16.13
CA PRO A 202 -9.94 -4.06 16.62
C PRO A 202 -8.69 -4.11 15.75
N THR A 203 -8.09 -2.94 15.50
CA THR A 203 -6.71 -2.85 15.02
C THR A 203 -5.76 -2.97 16.21
N TYR A 204 -4.45 -3.13 15.98
CA TYR A 204 -3.49 -3.07 17.07
C TYR A 204 -3.59 -1.77 17.88
N ARG A 205 -3.98 -0.65 17.25
CA ARG A 205 -4.22 0.61 17.96
C ARG A 205 -5.48 0.53 18.82
N GLY A 206 -6.54 -0.10 18.33
CA GLY A 206 -7.73 -0.42 19.13
C GLY A 206 -7.45 -1.34 20.31
N GLU A 207 -6.42 -2.19 20.19
CA GLU A 207 -5.90 -3.01 21.29
C GLU A 207 -4.93 -2.26 22.22
N GLY A 208 -4.79 -0.94 22.06
CA GLY A 208 -3.91 -0.10 22.87
C GLY A 208 -2.41 -0.32 22.60
N LYS A 209 -2.05 -0.85 21.43
CA LYS A 209 -0.65 -1.03 21.01
C LYS A 209 -0.18 0.14 20.15
N CYS A 210 1.09 0.51 20.36
CA CYS A 210 1.82 1.51 19.59
C CYS A 210 3.17 0.87 19.22
N PHE A 211 3.27 0.33 18.01
CA PHE A 211 4.46 -0.43 17.59
C PHE A 211 5.48 0.42 16.82
N LEU A 212 5.15 1.69 16.55
CA LEU A 212 5.97 2.69 15.88
C LEU A 212 5.82 4.04 16.60
#